data_AF-A0AA91BB58-F1
#
_entry.id   AF-A0AA91BB58-F1
#
_cell.length_a   1.000
_cell.length_b   1.000
_cell.length_c   1.000
_cell.angle_alpha   90.00
_cell.angle_beta   90.00
_cell.angle_gamma   90.00
#
_symmetry.space_group_name_H-M   'P 1'
#
loop_
_entity.id
_entity.type
_entity.pdbx_description
1 polymer ?
#
loop_
_entity_poly.entity_id
_entity_poly.type
_entity_poly.pdbx_seq_one_letter_code
_entity_poly.pdbx_strand_id
1 'polypeptide(L)'
;QLGGKLMYEKYRGDEVALFGKDNRQKNPYAVTAGVNYTPIPLLTVATEHRAGKGGKNDSSINFQLNYRLGESWQSHLSPSAVASSRTLAGSRYDLVERNNNIVLDYQKQALMQLTLPDAVTGEALSRAIVNAQVVSKYGLERVDWDSAGLIAAGGSVTQVSPQTISITLPPYQSTRSSNTHTLSAVAHDQQGNASPRATMQIVVIPSTAQ
;
A
#
# COMPACT_ATOMS: atom_id res chain seq x y z
N GLN A 1 21.08 -34.09 20.64
CA GLN A 1 21.49 -32.89 21.42
C GLN A 1 20.45 -31.79 21.27
N LEU A 2 20.33 -30.91 22.27
CA LEU A 2 19.38 -29.78 22.31
C LEU A 2 20.09 -28.48 21.94
N GLY A 3 19.45 -27.64 21.13
CA GLY A 3 19.91 -26.30 20.77
C GLY A 3 18.81 -25.26 20.93
N GLY A 4 19.21 -24.00 21.10
CA GLY A 4 18.32 -22.84 21.14
C GLY A 4 18.52 -21.94 19.92
N LYS A 5 17.47 -21.21 19.55
CA LYS A 5 17.49 -20.18 18.51
C LYS A 5 16.84 -18.91 19.04
N LEU A 6 17.49 -17.79 18.82
CA LEU A 6 16.95 -16.46 19.06
C LEU A 6 17.25 -15.58 17.84
N MET A 7 16.23 -14.96 17.27
CA MET A 7 16.35 -14.09 16.10
C MET A 7 15.51 -12.83 16.31
N TYR A 8 16.02 -11.71 15.82
CA TYR A 8 15.27 -10.47 15.68
C TYR A 8 15.29 -10.04 14.21
N GLU A 9 14.12 -9.74 13.65
CA GLU A 9 13.97 -9.26 12.28
C GLU A 9 13.17 -7.94 12.26
N LYS A 10 13.56 -7.03 11.35
CA LYS A 10 12.90 -5.74 11.15
C LYS A 10 12.91 -5.36 9.68
N TYR A 11 11.75 -4.92 9.20
CA TYR A 11 11.57 -4.48 7.82
C TYR A 11 11.07 -3.02 7.79
N ARG A 12 11.32 -2.34 6.68
CA ARG A 12 10.89 -0.95 6.45
C ARG A 12 9.94 -0.92 5.26
N GLY A 13 8.85 -0.18 5.39
CA GLY A 13 7.76 -0.11 4.41
C GLY A 13 6.43 0.24 5.07
N ASP A 14 5.42 0.58 4.27
CA ASP A 14 4.11 1.01 4.76
C ASP A 14 3.13 -0.16 4.97
N GLU A 15 3.21 -1.21 4.14
CA GLU A 15 2.29 -2.35 4.11
C GLU A 15 3.06 -3.68 3.97
N VAL A 16 4.06 -3.86 4.82
CA VAL A 16 4.97 -5.02 4.78
C VAL A 16 4.29 -6.28 5.32
N ALA A 17 4.38 -7.38 4.59
CA ALA A 17 3.76 -8.66 4.89
C ALA A 17 4.64 -9.63 5.71
N LEU A 18 5.13 -9.19 6.88
CA LEU A 18 6.00 -10.02 7.74
C LEU A 18 5.30 -11.29 8.28
N PHE A 19 4.01 -11.18 8.60
CA PHE A 19 3.15 -12.27 9.09
C PHE A 19 2.13 -12.71 8.02
N GLY A 20 2.49 -12.59 6.74
CA GLY A 20 1.63 -12.91 5.60
C GLY A 20 0.84 -11.73 5.04
N LYS A 21 0.31 -11.91 3.83
CA LYS A 21 -0.33 -10.85 3.02
C LYS A 21 -1.60 -10.24 3.63
N ASP A 22 -2.26 -10.95 4.53
CA ASP A 22 -3.49 -10.50 5.19
C ASP A 22 -3.20 -9.76 6.52
N ASN A 23 -1.92 -9.73 6.92
CA ASN A 23 -1.44 -9.12 8.16
C ASN A 23 -0.36 -8.05 7.87
N ARG A 24 -0.60 -7.17 6.89
CA ARG A 24 0.35 -6.12 6.50
C ARG A 24 0.49 -5.05 7.57
N GLN A 25 1.71 -4.54 7.74
CA GLN A 25 2.05 -3.60 8.80
C GLN A 25 3.10 -2.58 8.35
N LYS A 26 2.98 -1.36 8.88
CA LYS A 26 4.01 -0.34 8.73
C LYS A 26 5.22 -0.62 9.62
N ASN A 27 6.41 -0.70 9.00
CA ASN A 27 7.70 -0.95 9.63
C ASN A 27 7.65 -2.06 10.71
N PRO A 28 7.30 -3.31 10.34
CA PRO A 28 7.12 -4.38 11.31
C PRO A 28 8.46 -4.92 11.82
N TYR A 29 8.38 -5.55 12.99
CA TYR A 29 9.47 -6.31 13.59
C TYR A 29 8.92 -7.60 14.18
N ALA A 30 9.78 -8.60 14.31
CA ALA A 30 9.49 -9.83 15.01
C ALA A 30 10.70 -10.34 15.81
N VAL A 31 10.40 -11.05 16.89
CA VAL A 31 11.34 -11.84 17.69
C VAL A 31 10.93 -13.29 17.56
N THR A 32 11.86 -14.15 17.19
CA THR A 32 11.66 -15.60 17.12
C THR A 32 12.49 -16.27 18.18
N ALA A 33 11.85 -17.09 19.00
CA ALA A 33 12.50 -17.99 19.95
C ALA A 33 12.16 -19.43 19.56
N GLY A 34 13.16 -20.29 19.55
CA GLY A 34 12.98 -21.68 19.16
C GLY A 34 13.91 -22.64 19.90
N VAL A 35 13.50 -23.90 19.93
CA VAL A 35 14.31 -25.00 20.41
C VAL A 35 14.43 -26.04 19.30
N ASN A 36 15.60 -26.65 19.18
CA ASN A 36 15.86 -27.71 18.22
C ASN A 36 16.50 -28.92 18.88
N TYR A 37 16.20 -30.09 18.33
CA TYR A 37 16.72 -31.38 18.76
C TYR A 37 17.30 -32.12 17.55
N THR A 38 18.59 -32.45 17.65
CA THR A 38 19.35 -33.19 16.64
C THR A 38 19.71 -34.57 17.23
N PRO A 39 18.91 -35.63 17.02
CA PRO A 39 19.23 -36.97 17.51
C PRO A 39 20.45 -37.58 16.81
N ILE A 40 20.62 -37.29 15.52
CA ILE A 40 21.71 -37.76 14.64
C ILE A 40 22.11 -36.61 13.71
N PRO A 41 23.35 -36.51 13.21
CA PRO A 41 23.77 -35.39 12.37
C PRO A 41 22.88 -35.14 11.15
N LEU A 42 22.31 -36.21 10.57
CA LEU A 42 21.44 -36.13 9.41
C LEU A 42 20.11 -35.39 9.66
N LEU A 43 19.57 -35.42 10.89
CA LEU A 43 18.20 -34.97 11.16
C LEU A 43 18.16 -33.98 12.32
N THR A 44 17.54 -32.83 12.10
CA THR A 44 17.17 -31.88 13.15
C THR A 44 15.68 -31.58 13.10
N VAL A 45 15.04 -31.61 14.26
CA VAL A 45 13.65 -31.19 14.46
C VAL A 45 13.66 -29.91 15.28
N ALA A 46 12.95 -28.88 14.84
CA ALA A 46 12.86 -27.61 15.56
C ALA A 46 11.41 -27.18 15.74
N THR A 47 11.14 -26.50 16.85
CA THR A 47 9.90 -25.76 17.05
C THR A 47 10.24 -24.31 17.36
N GLU A 48 9.53 -23.40 16.71
CA GLU A 48 9.79 -21.97 16.80
C GLU A 48 8.48 -21.23 17.07
N HIS A 49 8.54 -20.26 17.97
CA HIS A 49 7.49 -19.30 18.20
C HIS A 49 8.00 -17.92 17.84
N ARG A 50 7.29 -17.25 16.94
CA ARG A 50 7.61 -15.89 16.49
C ARG A 50 6.50 -14.96 16.91
N ALA A 51 6.88 -13.84 17.50
CA ALA A 51 5.98 -12.78 17.97
C ALA A 51 6.45 -11.43 17.46
N GLY A 52 5.51 -10.58 17.06
CA GLY A 52 5.83 -9.29 16.45
C GLY A 52 4.86 -8.18 16.81
N LYS A 53 5.01 -7.06 16.10
CA LYS A 53 4.24 -5.85 16.30
C LYS A 53 2.73 -6.12 16.26
N GLY A 54 1.97 -5.44 17.12
CA GLY A 54 0.50 -5.51 17.10
C GLY A 54 -0.08 -6.87 17.47
N GLY A 55 0.63 -7.66 18.28
CA GLY A 55 0.16 -8.96 18.77
C GLY A 55 0.16 -10.08 17.73
N LYS A 56 0.80 -9.87 16.56
CA LYS A 56 0.94 -10.93 15.55
C LYS A 56 1.91 -11.99 16.05
N ASN A 57 1.53 -13.25 15.88
CA ASN A 57 2.37 -14.38 16.22
C ASN A 57 2.09 -15.57 15.29
N ASP A 58 3.06 -16.47 15.21
CA ASP A 58 2.96 -17.75 14.53
C ASP A 58 3.89 -18.77 15.19
N SER A 59 3.49 -20.04 15.12
CA SER A 59 4.29 -21.16 15.63
C SER A 59 4.52 -22.16 14.50
N SER A 60 5.75 -22.66 14.40
CA SER A 60 6.14 -23.60 13.35
C SER A 60 6.88 -24.81 13.90
N ILE A 61 6.80 -25.91 13.16
CA ILE A 61 7.61 -27.11 13.37
C ILE A 61 8.41 -27.33 12.08
N ASN A 62 9.72 -27.45 12.20
CA ASN A 62 10.64 -27.57 11.09
C ASN A 62 11.39 -28.90 11.17
N PHE A 63 11.53 -29.56 10.01
CA PHE A 63 12.34 -30.76 9.84
C PHE A 63 13.46 -30.45 8.86
N GLN A 64 14.71 -30.62 9.30
CA GLN A 64 15.90 -30.33 8.50
C GLN A 64 16.71 -31.61 8.30
N LEU A 65 17.03 -31.89 7.04
CA LEU A 65 17.95 -32.96 6.65
C LEU A 65 19.29 -32.35 6.24
N ASN A 66 20.36 -32.74 6.92
CA ASN A 66 21.72 -32.23 6.67
C ASN A 66 22.62 -33.36 6.17
N TYR A 67 23.00 -33.30 4.90
CA TYR A 67 23.91 -34.28 4.30
C TYR A 67 25.29 -33.65 4.07
N ARG A 68 26.34 -34.22 4.69
CA ARG A 68 27.72 -33.73 4.54
C ARG A 68 28.49 -34.61 3.57
N LEU A 69 28.93 -34.01 2.48
CA LEU A 69 29.72 -34.68 1.44
C LEU A 69 31.10 -35.05 1.99
N GLY A 70 31.55 -36.27 1.68
CA GLY A 70 32.85 -36.80 2.11
C GLY A 70 32.86 -37.49 3.47
N GLU A 71 31.78 -37.40 4.25
CA GLU A 71 31.60 -38.18 5.48
C GLU A 71 30.92 -39.53 5.19
N SER A 72 31.17 -40.55 6.01
CA SER A 72 30.55 -41.87 5.85
C SER A 72 29.07 -41.83 6.21
N TRP A 73 28.25 -42.68 5.57
CA TRP A 73 26.83 -42.78 5.90
C TRP A 73 26.58 -43.10 7.38
N GLN A 74 27.39 -43.99 7.97
CA GLN A 74 27.30 -44.33 9.39
C GLN A 74 27.53 -43.11 10.30
N SER A 75 28.40 -42.16 9.93
CA SER A 75 28.60 -40.95 10.72
C SER A 75 27.35 -40.06 10.76
N HIS A 76 26.61 -39.98 9.65
CA HIS A 76 25.34 -39.25 9.54
C HIS A 76 24.24 -39.82 10.44
N LEU A 77 24.27 -41.12 10.70
CA LEU A 77 23.29 -41.83 11.52
C LEU A 77 23.73 -42.06 12.96
N SER A 78 24.95 -41.66 13.34
CA SER A 78 25.49 -41.92 14.67
C SER A 78 25.15 -40.80 15.65
N PRO A 79 24.42 -41.07 16.76
CA PRO A 79 24.13 -40.06 17.77
C PRO A 79 25.38 -39.45 18.42
N SER A 80 26.48 -40.20 18.52
CA SER A 80 27.74 -39.72 19.09
C SER A 80 28.44 -38.68 18.21
N ALA A 81 28.15 -38.65 16.91
CA ALA A 81 28.74 -37.70 15.96
C ALA A 81 28.08 -36.30 16.02
N VAL A 82 26.95 -36.15 16.72
CA VAL A 82 26.28 -34.84 16.89
C VAL A 82 27.17 -33.86 17.66
N ALA A 83 27.97 -34.35 18.62
CA ALA A 83 28.85 -33.49 19.40
C ALA A 83 29.94 -32.84 18.53
N SER A 84 30.55 -33.63 17.64
CA SER A 84 31.57 -33.14 16.71
C SER A 84 30.99 -32.15 15.69
N SER A 85 29.75 -32.34 15.25
CA SER A 85 29.13 -31.45 14.25
C SER A 85 28.87 -30.04 14.80
N ARG A 86 28.74 -29.87 16.12
CA ARG A 86 28.54 -28.58 16.79
C ARG A 86 29.83 -27.83 17.11
N THR A 87 30.99 -28.42 16.87
CA THR A 87 32.29 -27.74 17.02
C THR A 87 32.53 -26.77 15.87
N LEU A 88 33.39 -25.77 16.06
CA LEU A 88 33.74 -24.81 14.99
C LEU A 88 34.27 -25.50 13.72
N ALA A 89 35.11 -26.52 13.89
CA ALA A 89 35.62 -27.32 12.77
C ALA A 89 34.49 -28.11 12.09
N GLY A 90 33.53 -28.61 12.87
CA GLY A 90 32.36 -29.33 12.38
C GLY A 90 31.32 -28.45 11.70
N SER A 91 31.19 -27.17 12.08
CA SER A 91 30.20 -26.22 11.55
C SER A 91 30.71 -25.40 10.37
N ARG A 92 31.97 -25.58 9.95
CA ARG A 92 32.60 -24.77 8.89
C ARG A 92 31.91 -24.84 7.51
N TYR A 93 31.07 -25.85 7.31
CA TYR A 93 30.31 -26.09 6.08
C TYR A 93 28.81 -25.89 6.26
N ASP A 94 28.37 -25.45 7.44
CA ASP A 94 26.97 -25.19 7.69
C ASP A 94 26.48 -24.06 6.77
N LEU A 95 25.20 -24.13 6.41
CA LEU A 95 24.59 -23.11 5.57
C LEU A 95 24.58 -21.76 6.29
N VAL A 96 24.57 -20.68 5.50
CA VAL A 96 24.42 -19.34 6.06
C VAL A 96 23.06 -19.22 6.73
N GLU A 97 23.06 -18.86 8.00
CA GLU A 97 21.85 -18.57 8.77
C GLU A 97 21.22 -17.26 8.30
N ARG A 98 20.19 -17.37 7.46
CA ARG A 98 19.45 -16.23 6.90
C ARG A 98 18.01 -16.60 6.59
N ASN A 99 17.15 -15.59 6.48
CA ASN A 99 15.86 -15.74 5.83
C ASN A 99 16.07 -15.78 4.31
N ASN A 100 15.73 -16.90 3.66
CA ASN A 100 15.83 -17.05 2.21
C ASN A 100 14.57 -16.53 1.48
N ASN A 101 13.51 -16.19 2.21
CA ASN A 101 12.26 -15.69 1.66
C ASN A 101 12.31 -14.16 1.54
N ILE A 102 11.83 -13.65 0.41
CA ILE A 102 11.69 -12.21 0.19
C ILE A 102 10.39 -11.76 0.85
N VAL A 103 10.51 -10.95 1.91
CA VAL A 103 9.35 -10.29 2.53
C VAL A 103 8.93 -9.11 1.66
N LEU A 104 7.65 -9.09 1.27
CA LEU A 104 7.09 -8.11 0.34
C LEU A 104 6.45 -6.93 1.08
N ASP A 105 6.55 -5.74 0.48
CA ASP A 105 5.76 -4.55 0.81
C ASP A 105 4.74 -4.31 -0.32
N TYR A 106 3.54 -3.84 0.03
CA TYR A 106 2.44 -3.68 -0.91
C TYR A 106 2.05 -2.22 -1.06
N GLN A 107 1.66 -1.81 -2.26
CA GLN A 107 1.07 -0.50 -2.48
C GLN A 107 -0.27 -0.67 -3.20
N LYS A 108 -1.31 -0.01 -2.68
CA LYS A 108 -2.61 0.01 -3.34
C LYS A 108 -2.45 0.68 -4.71
N GLN A 109 -2.83 -0.04 -5.77
CA GLN A 109 -2.82 0.54 -7.12
C GLN A 109 -3.88 1.64 -7.22
N ALA A 110 -3.52 2.78 -7.79
CA ALA A 110 -4.46 3.81 -8.16
C ALA A 110 -5.24 3.33 -9.40
N LEU A 111 -6.49 2.94 -9.20
CA LEU A 111 -7.36 2.43 -10.27
C LEU A 111 -8.03 3.56 -11.07
N MET A 112 -8.11 4.74 -10.46
CA MET A 112 -8.74 5.93 -11.03
C MET A 112 -8.03 7.21 -10.57
N GLN A 113 -7.93 8.17 -11.48
CA GLN A 113 -7.47 9.52 -11.22
C GLN A 113 -8.38 10.52 -11.96
N LEU A 114 -8.79 11.57 -11.26
CA LEU A 114 -9.50 12.71 -11.83
C LEU A 114 -8.66 13.96 -11.67
N THR A 115 -8.55 14.74 -12.74
CA THR A 115 -7.86 16.03 -12.74
C THR A 115 -8.79 17.09 -13.33
N LEU A 116 -8.93 18.20 -12.62
CA LEU A 116 -9.60 19.40 -13.12
C LEU A 116 -8.55 20.47 -13.45
N PRO A 117 -8.87 21.47 -14.29
CA PRO A 117 -8.04 22.66 -14.42
C PRO A 117 -7.89 23.37 -13.07
N ASP A 118 -6.75 24.00 -12.79
CA ASP A 118 -6.53 24.67 -11.49
C ASP A 118 -7.53 25.81 -11.25
N ALA A 119 -7.81 26.60 -12.29
CA ALA A 119 -8.78 27.67 -12.24
C ALA A 119 -9.45 27.95 -13.59
N VAL A 120 -10.68 28.49 -13.54
CA VAL A 120 -11.36 29.13 -14.66
C VAL A 120 -11.70 30.56 -14.26
N THR A 121 -11.33 31.51 -15.11
CA THR A 121 -11.67 32.93 -14.93
C THR A 121 -12.64 33.35 -16.03
N GLY A 122 -13.70 34.07 -15.68
CA GLY A 122 -14.66 34.57 -16.66
C GLY A 122 -15.52 35.70 -16.12
N GLU A 123 -16.17 36.43 -17.03
CA GLU A 123 -17.08 37.53 -16.68
C GLU A 123 -18.31 37.02 -15.93
N ALA A 124 -18.87 37.85 -15.05
CA ALA A 124 -20.14 37.60 -14.39
C ALA A 124 -21.22 37.14 -15.39
N LEU A 125 -21.98 36.11 -15.03
CA LEU A 125 -23.07 35.52 -15.84
C LEU A 125 -22.65 34.92 -17.19
N SER A 126 -21.35 34.95 -17.53
CA SER A 126 -20.85 34.26 -18.72
C SER A 126 -20.80 32.74 -18.52
N ARG A 127 -20.76 32.00 -19.63
CA ARG A 127 -20.64 30.54 -19.59
C ARG A 127 -19.18 30.14 -19.77
N ALA A 128 -18.73 29.19 -18.95
CA ALA A 128 -17.45 28.52 -19.12
C ALA A 128 -17.64 27.00 -19.27
N ILE A 129 -16.74 26.37 -20.03
CA ILE A 129 -16.70 24.92 -20.19
C ILE A 129 -15.59 24.38 -19.30
N VAL A 130 -15.93 23.42 -18.45
CA VAL A 130 -14.97 22.69 -17.63
C VAL A 130 -14.88 21.27 -18.16
N ASN A 131 -13.67 20.87 -18.55
CA ASN A 131 -13.38 19.51 -19.00
C ASN A 131 -12.51 18.80 -17.97
N ALA A 132 -13.02 17.70 -17.44
CA ALA A 132 -12.34 16.87 -16.47
C ALA A 132 -11.51 15.80 -17.19
N GLN A 133 -10.26 15.61 -16.77
CA GLN A 133 -9.40 14.54 -17.29
C GLN A 133 -9.51 13.33 -16.38
N VAL A 134 -10.02 12.22 -16.91
CA VAL A 134 -10.16 10.96 -16.16
C VAL A 134 -9.22 9.91 -16.72
N VAL A 135 -8.40 9.32 -15.85
CA VAL A 135 -7.69 8.06 -16.12
C VAL A 135 -8.37 6.97 -15.29
N SER A 136 -8.88 5.93 -15.92
CA SER A 136 -9.54 4.81 -15.24
C SER A 136 -9.12 3.48 -15.87
N LYS A 137 -8.85 2.48 -15.03
CA LYS A 137 -8.55 1.11 -15.48
C LYS A 137 -9.79 0.40 -16.03
N TYR A 138 -10.98 0.68 -15.47
CA TYR A 138 -12.21 -0.07 -15.76
C TYR A 138 -13.25 0.73 -16.56
N GLY A 139 -12.82 1.82 -17.21
CA GLY A 139 -13.69 2.72 -17.97
C GLY A 139 -14.51 3.66 -17.08
N LEU A 140 -14.69 4.90 -17.51
CA LEU A 140 -15.48 5.88 -16.77
C LEU A 140 -16.98 5.56 -16.88
N GLU A 141 -17.70 5.63 -15.76
CA GLU A 141 -19.17 5.60 -15.72
C GLU A 141 -19.74 7.01 -15.63
N ARG A 142 -19.34 7.78 -14.61
CA ARG A 142 -19.83 9.14 -14.37
C ARG A 142 -18.85 10.01 -13.59
N VAL A 143 -19.06 11.32 -13.63
CA VAL A 143 -18.39 12.28 -12.76
C VAL A 143 -19.45 13.00 -11.94
N ASP A 144 -19.33 12.90 -10.63
CA ASP A 144 -20.20 13.56 -9.66
C ASP A 144 -19.61 14.93 -9.32
N TRP A 145 -20.33 15.99 -9.71
CA TRP A 145 -19.89 17.38 -9.55
C TRP A 145 -20.53 18.03 -8.31
N ASP A 146 -19.69 18.42 -7.37
CA ASP A 146 -20.09 19.18 -6.19
C ASP A 146 -20.11 20.68 -6.51
N SER A 147 -21.28 21.12 -6.95
CA SER A 147 -21.56 22.48 -7.42
C SER A 147 -22.46 23.29 -6.48
N ALA A 148 -22.77 22.77 -5.29
CA ALA A 148 -23.71 23.40 -4.36
C ALA A 148 -23.32 24.84 -4.00
N GLY A 149 -22.02 25.09 -3.77
CA GLY A 149 -21.51 26.43 -3.48
C GLY A 149 -21.61 27.40 -4.65
N LEU A 150 -21.51 26.90 -5.89
CA LEU A 150 -21.64 27.72 -7.10
C LEU A 150 -23.11 28.09 -7.35
N ILE A 151 -24.01 27.13 -7.16
CA ILE A 151 -25.46 27.33 -7.32
C ILE A 151 -25.99 28.29 -6.24
N ALA A 152 -25.55 28.14 -4.99
CA ALA A 152 -25.91 29.05 -3.90
C ALA A 152 -25.44 30.49 -4.15
N ALA A 153 -24.36 30.68 -4.93
CA ALA A 153 -23.88 31.99 -5.33
C ALA A 153 -24.65 32.60 -6.52
N GLY A 154 -25.64 31.90 -7.08
CA GLY A 154 -26.42 32.34 -8.25
C GLY A 154 -25.88 31.86 -9.59
N GLY A 155 -24.93 30.92 -9.59
CA GLY A 155 -24.49 30.22 -10.80
C GLY A 155 -25.40 29.05 -11.16
N SER A 156 -25.12 28.39 -12.29
CA SER A 156 -25.79 27.15 -12.68
C SER A 156 -24.81 26.19 -13.36
N VAL A 157 -25.13 24.90 -13.32
CA VAL A 157 -24.31 23.85 -13.94
C VAL A 157 -25.18 22.98 -14.82
N THR A 158 -24.75 22.77 -16.06
CA THR A 158 -25.39 21.84 -17.00
C THR A 158 -24.36 20.83 -17.49
N GLN A 159 -24.75 19.56 -17.48
CA GLN A 159 -23.88 18.49 -17.94
C GLN A 159 -23.92 18.39 -19.47
N VAL A 160 -22.74 18.47 -20.10
CA VAL A 160 -22.56 18.36 -21.55
C VAL A 160 -22.16 16.94 -21.95
N SER A 161 -21.27 16.35 -21.16
CA SER A 161 -20.84 14.95 -21.29
C SER A 161 -20.51 14.39 -19.89
N PRO A 162 -20.24 13.08 -19.73
CA PRO A 162 -19.81 12.55 -18.45
C PRO A 162 -18.58 13.24 -17.85
N GLN A 163 -17.70 13.82 -18.68
CA GLN A 163 -16.46 14.49 -18.24
C GLN A 163 -16.53 16.01 -18.38
N THR A 164 -17.59 16.55 -18.99
CA THR A 164 -17.65 17.95 -19.37
C THR A 164 -18.93 18.59 -18.86
N ILE A 165 -18.78 19.71 -18.16
CA ILE A 165 -19.90 20.54 -17.73
C ILE A 165 -19.78 21.94 -18.33
N SER A 166 -20.92 22.58 -18.55
CA SER A 166 -21.00 24.01 -18.77
C SER A 166 -21.47 24.66 -17.48
N ILE A 167 -20.70 25.63 -17.00
CA ILE A 167 -21.04 26.41 -15.82
C ILE A 167 -21.44 27.83 -16.24
N THR A 168 -22.51 28.35 -15.66
CA THR A 168 -22.82 29.78 -15.71
C THR A 168 -22.26 30.42 -14.45
N LEU A 169 -21.38 31.40 -14.62
CA LEU A 169 -20.70 32.11 -13.54
C LEU A 169 -21.71 32.93 -12.71
N PRO A 170 -21.58 32.98 -11.38
CA PRO A 170 -22.46 33.78 -10.54
C PRO A 170 -22.25 35.29 -10.80
N PRO A 171 -23.18 36.15 -10.36
CA PRO A 171 -23.01 37.60 -10.45
C PRO A 171 -21.80 38.07 -9.62
N TYR A 172 -21.07 39.06 -10.15
CA TYR A 172 -19.98 39.70 -9.44
C TYR A 172 -20.49 40.53 -8.27
N GLN A 173 -19.90 40.34 -7.08
CA GLN A 173 -20.23 41.09 -5.87
C GLN A 173 -19.10 42.07 -5.53
N SER A 174 -19.32 43.36 -5.81
CA SER A 174 -18.33 44.42 -5.52
C SER A 174 -18.09 44.66 -4.03
N THR A 175 -19.01 44.20 -3.18
CA THR A 175 -18.93 44.34 -1.71
C THR A 175 -18.16 43.21 -1.04
N ARG A 176 -17.83 42.14 -1.76
CA ARG A 176 -17.03 41.02 -1.24
C ARG A 176 -15.54 41.26 -1.41
N SER A 177 -14.77 40.72 -0.46
CA SER A 177 -13.31 40.71 -0.54
C SER A 177 -12.76 39.78 -1.63
N SER A 178 -13.53 38.78 -2.06
CA SER A 178 -13.19 37.89 -3.18
C SER A 178 -14.44 37.33 -3.87
N ASN A 179 -14.36 37.20 -5.19
CA ASN A 179 -15.38 36.58 -6.05
C ASN A 179 -14.87 35.23 -6.57
N THR A 180 -14.40 34.40 -5.64
CA THR A 180 -13.82 33.09 -5.91
C THR A 180 -14.70 32.00 -5.35
N HIS A 181 -15.01 31.00 -6.17
CA HIS A 181 -15.83 29.85 -5.81
C HIS A 181 -15.07 28.56 -6.08
N THR A 182 -15.23 27.57 -5.21
CA THR A 182 -14.61 26.26 -5.42
C THR A 182 -15.63 25.31 -6.03
N LEU A 183 -15.22 24.65 -7.11
CA LEU A 183 -15.93 23.52 -7.70
C LEU A 183 -15.10 22.27 -7.44
N SER A 184 -15.74 21.16 -7.12
CA SER A 184 -15.05 19.89 -6.96
C SER A 184 -15.79 18.75 -7.59
N ALA A 185 -15.09 17.66 -7.88
CA ALA A 185 -15.66 16.51 -8.54
C ALA A 185 -14.99 15.20 -8.10
N VAL A 186 -15.75 14.11 -8.24
CA VAL A 186 -15.29 12.73 -8.03
C VAL A 186 -15.73 11.88 -9.22
N ALA A 187 -14.81 11.14 -9.82
CA ALA A 187 -15.12 10.22 -10.92
C ALA A 187 -15.39 8.81 -10.38
N HIS A 188 -16.36 8.12 -10.99
CA HIS A 188 -16.71 6.73 -10.70
C HIS A 188 -16.55 5.85 -11.94
N ASP A 189 -15.96 4.66 -11.78
CA ASP A 189 -15.87 3.66 -12.85
C ASP A 189 -16.99 2.63 -12.78
N GLN A 190 -17.08 1.81 -13.82
CA GLN A 190 -18.11 0.76 -13.96
C GLN A 190 -18.02 -0.35 -12.90
N GLN A 191 -16.94 -0.40 -12.12
CA GLN A 191 -16.72 -1.36 -11.04
C GLN A 191 -16.98 -0.73 -9.65
N GLY A 192 -17.47 0.51 -9.62
CA GLY A 192 -17.78 1.23 -8.39
C GLY A 192 -16.55 1.83 -7.68
N ASN A 193 -15.37 1.83 -8.30
CA ASN A 193 -14.22 2.56 -7.74
C ASN A 193 -14.47 4.07 -7.87
N ALA A 194 -13.86 4.84 -6.98
CA ALA A 194 -13.92 6.30 -6.97
C ALA A 194 -12.52 6.89 -7.06
N SER A 195 -12.37 7.99 -7.81
CA SER A 195 -11.16 8.80 -7.78
C SER A 195 -11.03 9.57 -6.45
N PRO A 196 -9.83 10.05 -6.09
CA PRO A 196 -9.70 11.16 -5.16
C PRO A 196 -10.54 12.37 -5.63
N ARG A 197 -10.97 13.23 -4.69
CA ARG A 197 -11.67 14.48 -5.01
C ARG A 197 -10.71 15.45 -5.70
N ALA A 198 -11.08 15.90 -6.90
CA ALA A 198 -10.40 16.99 -7.58
C ALA A 198 -11.12 18.31 -7.29
N THR A 199 -10.37 19.40 -7.17
CA THR A 199 -10.89 20.74 -6.87
C THR A 199 -10.35 21.74 -7.86
N MET A 200 -11.17 22.72 -8.23
CA MET A 200 -10.76 23.86 -9.05
C MET A 200 -11.34 25.15 -8.50
N GLN A 201 -10.69 26.27 -8.81
CA GLN A 201 -11.20 27.59 -8.50
C GLN A 201 -11.94 28.21 -9.69
N ILE A 202 -13.00 28.94 -9.39
CA ILE A 202 -13.78 29.72 -10.33
C ILE A 202 -13.64 31.17 -9.90
N VAL A 203 -13.04 31.99 -10.74
CA VAL A 203 -12.80 33.40 -10.48
C VAL A 203 -13.72 34.22 -11.36
N VAL A 204 -14.58 35.01 -10.74
CA VAL A 204 -15.54 35.86 -11.45
C VAL A 204 -14.98 37.28 -11.52
N ILE A 205 -14.88 37.81 -12.74
CA ILE A 205 -14.53 39.21 -12.99
C ILE A 205 -15.78 40.02 -13.34
N PRO A 206 -15.78 41.36 -13.13
CA PRO A 206 -16.88 42.22 -13.55
C PRO A 206 -17.17 42.02 -15.05
N SER A 207 -18.45 42.05 -15.44
CA SER A 207 -18.77 42.05 -16.87
C SER A 207 -18.41 43.40 -17.49
N THR A 208 -17.88 43.35 -18.71
CA THR A 208 -17.45 44.54 -19.45
C THR A 208 -18.58 45.17 -20.27
N ALA A 209 -19.81 44.63 -20.21
CA ALA A 209 -20.96 45.17 -20.92
C ALA A 209 -21.53 46.40 -20.21
N GLN A 210 -21.29 47.59 -20.80
CA GLN A 210 -22.04 48.83 -20.58
C GLN A 210 -23.43 48.76 -21.21
#